data_AF-A0A6C0KFD8-F1
#
_entry.id   AF-A0A6C0KFD8-F1
#
_cell.length_a   1.000
_cell.length_b   1.000
_cell.length_c   1.000
_cell.angle_alpha   90.00
_cell.angle_beta   90.00
_cell.angle_gamma   90.00
#
_symmetry.space_group_name_H-M   'P 1'
#
loop_
_entity.id
_entity.type
_entity.pdbx_description
1 polymer ?
#
loop_
_entity_poly.entity_id
_entity_poly.type
_entity_poly.pdbx_seq_one_letter_code
_entity_poly.pdbx_strand_id
1 'polypeptide(L)'
;MNNRYIELYSAHRNRLQWKNPSLFVTPFWKTASIQDPIMTGAIYYTWTSDYSPSFLPLKSGSTNYSPKLCVSNITPQPSLPYYYSGYTMLITVGSVSESRIVTSYDPNDVSVSLNTAFDFAGHDVQNGDLYALFEMNTPSLIHLPLTDIYYNPVSEMPEAYYGYYVMDETLSYGTRIVGRQIVDYDSELRYCHLEEPFPIDWALTDSYTLRKTLPFEKWTLAAPTATEDGYIVFTLPVGRSTSDTLYVNKYIYRTTNNDHTLDNYQFKPIYGSYRIVKYDPITGQVFCNNDLTYEGGPPTLGDTINIVIFENDNSSQLSYTGSIVSQSQTVCYEISIISLILPNVTLTTGSRIAFYPYVYVLFENTSVPSGAAHDLIYSNNPKSGNALFIVHVTDVVQPVNGRFVKLVGRMRQTVKFKPNDSLRFSVYLPDGTLFLPVKQDLLSPYDPDPALQIDAVFSIRRL
;
A
#
# COMPACT_ATOMS: atom_id res chain seq x y z
N MET A 1 43.04 -8.79 -8.66
CA MET A 1 41.90 -8.01 -9.19
C MET A 1 40.90 -7.81 -8.07
N ASN A 2 40.31 -6.61 -7.94
CA ASN A 2 39.42 -6.29 -6.84
C ASN A 2 38.00 -6.81 -7.12
N ASN A 3 37.39 -7.47 -6.13
CA ASN A 3 35.97 -7.78 -6.16
C ASN A 3 35.18 -6.47 -6.15
N ARG A 4 34.08 -6.43 -6.91
CA ARG A 4 33.08 -5.37 -6.85
C ARG A 4 31.74 -5.98 -6.49
N TYR A 5 30.83 -5.16 -5.96
CA TYR A 5 29.52 -5.62 -5.53
C TYR A 5 28.43 -4.89 -6.32
N ILE A 6 27.34 -5.61 -6.59
CA ILE A 6 26.11 -5.08 -7.18
C ILE A 6 24.99 -5.40 -6.21
N GLU A 7 24.30 -4.37 -5.74
CA GLU A 7 23.09 -4.48 -4.93
C GLU A 7 21.90 -4.13 -5.80
N LEU A 8 20.88 -4.99 -5.79
CA LEU A 8 19.62 -4.77 -6.48
C LEU A 8 18.51 -4.78 -5.44
N TYR A 9 17.93 -3.60 -5.21
CA TYR A 9 16.80 -3.43 -4.32
C TYR A 9 15.53 -3.12 -5.11
N SER A 10 14.57 -4.05 -5.05
CA SER A 10 13.34 -3.97 -5.85
C SER A 10 12.44 -2.79 -5.51
N ALA A 11 12.63 -2.14 -4.36
CA ALA A 11 11.90 -0.93 -4.01
C ALA A 11 12.14 0.17 -5.05
N HIS A 12 13.33 0.24 -5.67
CA HIS A 12 13.68 1.28 -6.64
C HIS A 12 13.44 0.91 -8.10
N ARG A 13 12.60 -0.10 -8.36
CA ARG A 13 12.19 -0.46 -9.72
C ARG A 13 11.15 0.53 -10.25
N ASN A 14 11.05 0.66 -11.57
CA ASN A 14 9.87 1.27 -12.18
C ASN A 14 8.66 0.33 -12.02
N ARG A 15 7.79 0.60 -11.05
CA ARG A 15 6.63 -0.26 -10.74
C ARG A 15 5.54 -0.22 -11.80
N LEU A 16 5.46 0.84 -12.61
CA LEU A 16 4.52 0.91 -13.73
C LEU A 16 4.88 -0.07 -14.85
N GLN A 17 6.19 -0.28 -15.08
CA GLN A 17 6.69 -1.25 -16.05
C GLN A 17 6.88 -2.65 -15.45
N TRP A 18 7.38 -2.72 -14.21
CA TRP A 18 7.75 -3.94 -13.51
C TRP A 18 6.95 -4.06 -12.21
N LYS A 19 5.66 -4.43 -12.33
CA LYS A 19 4.75 -4.51 -11.17
C LYS A 19 5.24 -5.46 -10.08
N ASN A 20 5.93 -6.55 -10.45
CA ASN A 20 6.37 -7.58 -9.52
C ASN A 20 7.78 -7.31 -8.97
N PRO A 21 8.01 -7.33 -7.64
CA PRO A 21 9.34 -7.11 -7.07
C PRO A 21 10.35 -8.22 -7.40
N SER A 22 9.86 -9.38 -7.83
CA SER A 22 10.66 -10.55 -8.21
C SER A 22 11.09 -10.59 -9.66
N LEU A 23 10.72 -9.61 -10.47
CA LEU A 23 11.09 -9.52 -11.89
C LEU A 23 11.17 -8.05 -12.27
N PHE A 24 12.39 -7.53 -12.44
CA PHE A 24 12.59 -6.17 -12.89
C PHE A 24 13.91 -5.98 -13.63
N VAL A 25 14.00 -4.85 -14.33
CA VAL A 25 15.23 -4.38 -14.95
C VAL A 25 15.69 -3.12 -14.23
N THR A 26 16.96 -3.12 -13.82
CA THR A 26 17.65 -1.92 -13.34
C THR A 26 18.37 -1.29 -14.52
N PRO A 27 17.96 -0.10 -14.97
CA PRO A 27 18.60 0.55 -16.11
C PRO A 27 20.02 0.98 -15.76
N PHE A 28 20.95 0.85 -16.71
CA PHE A 28 22.29 1.41 -16.55
C PHE A 28 22.30 2.94 -16.67
N TRP A 29 21.43 3.48 -17.53
CA TRP A 29 21.19 4.91 -17.67
C TRP A 29 19.70 5.19 -17.59
N LYS A 30 19.33 6.22 -16.84
CA LYS A 30 17.96 6.73 -16.79
C LYS A 30 17.76 7.85 -17.81
N THR A 31 16.60 7.87 -18.45
CA THR A 31 16.14 9.05 -19.20
C THR A 31 15.82 10.18 -18.22
N ALA A 32 15.89 11.44 -18.65
CA ALA A 32 15.55 12.58 -17.79
C ALA A 32 14.05 12.65 -17.40
N SER A 33 13.23 11.76 -17.96
CA SER A 33 11.79 11.69 -17.68
C SER A 33 11.51 10.96 -16.36
N ILE A 34 10.51 11.45 -15.63
CA ILE A 34 9.96 10.79 -14.45
C ILE A 34 9.20 9.54 -14.92
N GLN A 35 9.45 8.40 -14.28
CA GLN A 35 8.91 7.10 -14.70
C GLN A 35 7.95 6.48 -13.68
N ASP A 36 8.22 6.61 -12.38
CA ASP A 36 7.43 6.02 -11.29
C ASP A 36 7.33 7.05 -10.13
N PRO A 37 6.57 8.14 -10.33
CA PRO A 37 6.49 9.26 -9.39
C PRO A 37 5.84 8.88 -8.06
N ILE A 38 6.56 9.12 -6.97
CA ILE A 38 6.01 9.17 -5.62
C ILE A 38 5.53 10.60 -5.35
N MET A 39 4.32 10.73 -4.82
CA MET A 39 3.66 12.01 -4.61
C MET A 39 3.14 12.14 -3.18
N THR A 40 3.09 13.39 -2.71
CA THR A 40 2.46 13.70 -1.44
C THR A 40 0.96 13.38 -1.44
N GLY A 41 0.33 13.31 -0.28
CA GLY A 41 -1.13 13.34 -0.19
C GLY A 41 -1.84 12.04 -0.52
N ALA A 42 -1.14 10.99 -0.97
CA ALA A 42 -1.77 9.75 -1.40
C ALA A 42 -2.71 9.14 -0.33
N ILE A 43 -3.90 8.68 -0.76
CA ILE A 43 -4.97 8.19 0.13
C ILE A 43 -4.81 6.69 0.33
N TYR A 44 -4.49 6.26 1.54
CA TYR A 44 -4.35 4.84 1.86
C TYR A 44 -5.68 4.20 2.25
N TYR A 45 -6.50 4.89 3.02
CA TYR A 45 -7.80 4.40 3.48
C TYR A 45 -8.81 5.53 3.48
N THR A 46 -10.07 5.22 3.21
CA THR A 46 -11.20 6.17 3.26
C THR A 46 -12.34 5.59 4.08
N TRP A 47 -12.85 6.33 5.07
CA TRP A 47 -14.00 5.89 5.85
C TRP A 47 -14.84 7.08 6.31
N THR A 48 -16.09 6.79 6.62
CA THR A 48 -16.98 7.72 7.31
C THR A 48 -17.29 7.11 8.66
N SER A 49 -17.28 7.93 9.70
CA SER A 49 -17.58 7.39 11.02
C SER A 49 -19.03 6.93 11.12
N ASP A 50 -19.22 5.77 11.74
CA ASP A 50 -20.54 5.25 12.05
C ASP A 50 -20.99 5.71 13.43
N TYR A 51 -21.56 6.91 13.47
CA TYR A 51 -22.21 7.48 14.65
C TYR A 51 -23.73 7.60 14.41
N SER A 52 -24.41 6.47 14.36
CA SER A 52 -25.87 6.42 14.37
C SER A 52 -26.35 5.29 15.30
N PRO A 53 -26.46 5.53 16.62
CA PRO A 53 -26.85 4.50 17.56
C PRO A 53 -28.28 4.02 17.25
N SER A 54 -28.37 2.87 16.60
CA SER A 54 -29.62 2.16 16.37
C SER A 54 -29.79 1.12 17.48
N PHE A 55 -30.88 1.25 18.24
CA PHE A 55 -31.15 0.35 19.35
C PHE A 55 -31.79 -0.94 18.84
N LEU A 56 -31.11 -2.05 19.11
CA LEU A 56 -31.51 -3.38 18.69
C LEU A 56 -31.58 -4.31 19.91
N PRO A 57 -32.45 -5.32 19.92
CA PRO A 57 -32.54 -6.25 21.05
C PRO A 57 -31.34 -7.21 21.07
N LEU A 58 -30.81 -7.52 22.24
CA LEU A 58 -29.81 -8.56 22.42
C LEU A 58 -30.39 -9.95 22.20
N LYS A 59 -29.54 -10.87 21.74
CA LYS A 59 -29.86 -12.28 21.51
C LYS A 59 -29.77 -13.09 22.81
N SER A 60 -30.51 -14.21 22.86
CA SER A 60 -30.41 -15.19 23.94
C SER A 60 -28.99 -15.70 24.16
N GLY A 61 -28.63 -15.90 25.43
CA GLY A 61 -27.27 -16.24 25.85
C GLY A 61 -26.33 -15.04 26.00
N SER A 62 -26.84 -13.81 25.89
CA SER A 62 -26.11 -12.61 26.29
C SER A 62 -25.79 -12.64 27.78
N THR A 63 -24.66 -12.04 28.14
CA THR A 63 -24.20 -11.89 29.52
C THR A 63 -23.55 -10.51 29.70
N ASN A 64 -23.29 -10.09 30.94
CA ASN A 64 -22.65 -8.81 31.23
C ASN A 64 -21.25 -8.67 30.61
N TYR A 65 -20.55 -9.77 30.36
CA TYR A 65 -19.19 -9.79 29.79
C TYR A 65 -19.16 -10.07 28.29
N SER A 66 -20.13 -10.85 27.82
CA SER A 66 -20.23 -11.28 26.42
C SER A 66 -21.64 -11.12 25.88
N PRO A 67 -22.11 -9.89 25.63
CA PRO A 67 -23.37 -9.65 24.94
C PRO A 67 -23.37 -10.29 23.54
N LYS A 68 -24.55 -10.74 23.08
CA LYS A 68 -24.73 -11.33 21.76
C LYS A 68 -25.65 -10.47 20.92
N LEU A 69 -25.17 -10.12 19.73
CA LEU A 69 -25.86 -9.23 18.80
C LEU A 69 -27.04 -9.95 18.15
N CYS A 70 -28.11 -9.20 17.84
CA CYS A 70 -29.19 -9.77 17.04
C CYS A 70 -28.74 -10.04 15.60
N VAL A 71 -29.25 -11.14 15.04
CA VAL A 71 -29.07 -11.47 13.63
C VAL A 71 -30.44 -11.61 12.99
N SER A 72 -30.66 -10.87 11.92
CA SER A 72 -31.85 -11.01 11.10
C SER A 72 -31.55 -10.62 9.65
N ASN A 73 -32.47 -10.90 8.73
CA ASN A 73 -32.31 -10.47 7.33
C ASN A 73 -32.27 -8.94 7.19
N ILE A 74 -32.86 -8.21 8.14
CA ILE A 74 -32.85 -6.74 8.18
C ILE A 74 -31.69 -6.18 9.02
N THR A 75 -30.96 -7.06 9.71
CA THR A 75 -29.80 -6.72 10.55
C THR A 75 -28.72 -7.79 10.38
N PRO A 76 -28.11 -7.89 9.19
CA PRO A 76 -27.01 -8.80 8.97
C PRO A 76 -25.82 -8.37 9.84
N GLN A 77 -25.09 -9.34 10.36
CA GLN A 77 -23.87 -9.08 11.11
C GLN A 77 -22.64 -9.29 10.23
N PRO A 78 -21.55 -8.53 10.44
CA PRO A 78 -20.30 -8.71 9.72
C PRO A 78 -19.76 -10.14 9.87
N SER A 79 -19.19 -10.68 8.80
CA SER A 79 -18.60 -12.02 8.79
C SER A 79 -17.13 -12.06 9.24
N LEU A 80 -16.50 -10.90 9.38
CA LEU A 80 -15.10 -10.79 9.77
C LEU A 80 -14.95 -10.77 11.30
N PRO A 81 -14.02 -11.55 11.88
CA PRO A 81 -13.70 -11.43 13.29
C PRO A 81 -13.12 -10.04 13.60
N TYR A 82 -13.27 -9.60 14.84
CA TYR A 82 -12.78 -8.29 15.32
C TYR A 82 -13.34 -7.06 14.60
N TYR A 83 -14.38 -7.20 13.76
CA TYR A 83 -14.99 -6.08 13.04
C TYR A 83 -15.37 -4.93 13.98
N TYR A 84 -16.01 -5.26 15.11
CA TYR A 84 -16.41 -4.28 16.12
C TYR A 84 -15.33 -3.93 17.15
N SER A 85 -14.09 -4.42 17.04
CA SER A 85 -13.01 -3.98 17.96
C SER A 85 -12.87 -2.46 17.91
N GLY A 86 -12.75 -1.80 19.07
CA GLY A 86 -12.70 -0.34 19.19
C GLY A 86 -14.07 0.36 19.13
N TYR A 87 -15.16 -0.34 18.82
CA TYR A 87 -16.51 0.23 18.91
C TYR A 87 -16.93 0.37 20.38
N THR A 88 -17.85 1.28 20.63
CA THR A 88 -18.54 1.39 21.91
C THR A 88 -19.89 0.70 21.82
N MET A 89 -20.13 -0.19 22.77
CA MET A 89 -21.43 -0.79 23.01
C MET A 89 -22.13 -0.07 24.15
N LEU A 90 -23.31 0.48 23.88
CA LEU A 90 -24.22 1.05 24.87
C LEU A 90 -25.37 0.07 25.09
N ILE A 91 -25.59 -0.39 26.32
CA ILE A 91 -26.77 -1.19 26.69
C ILE A 91 -27.68 -0.34 27.57
N THR A 92 -28.98 -0.40 27.30
CA THR A 92 -30.02 0.27 28.08
C THR A 92 -30.96 -0.74 28.72
N VAL A 93 -31.08 -0.65 30.04
CA VAL A 93 -31.96 -1.47 30.87
C VAL A 93 -32.89 -0.54 31.63
N GLY A 94 -34.18 -0.56 31.28
CA GLY A 94 -35.15 0.37 31.86
C GLY A 94 -34.76 1.83 31.56
N SER A 95 -34.39 2.59 32.59
CA SER A 95 -33.94 3.99 32.49
C SER A 95 -32.43 4.18 32.71
N VAL A 96 -31.68 3.09 32.85
CA VAL A 96 -30.23 3.13 33.09
C VAL A 96 -29.51 2.68 31.83
N SER A 97 -28.48 3.41 31.43
CA SER A 97 -27.62 3.05 30.31
C SER A 97 -26.17 3.03 30.74
N GLU A 98 -25.43 2.04 30.27
CA GLU A 98 -23.98 1.94 30.46
C GLU A 98 -23.31 1.68 29.12
N SER A 99 -22.08 2.16 28.96
CA SER A 99 -21.26 1.90 27.77
C SER A 99 -19.96 1.17 28.11
N ARG A 100 -19.49 0.34 27.17
CA ARG A 100 -18.22 -0.40 27.25
C ARG A 100 -17.54 -0.42 25.88
N ILE A 101 -16.23 -0.56 25.88
CA ILE A 101 -15.45 -0.71 24.64
C ILE A 101 -15.43 -2.18 24.26
N VAL A 102 -15.72 -2.46 23.01
CA VAL A 102 -15.62 -3.79 22.42
C VAL A 102 -14.16 -4.08 22.09
N THR A 103 -13.61 -5.15 22.66
CA THR A 103 -12.21 -5.58 22.44
C THR A 103 -12.12 -6.70 21.40
N SER A 104 -13.22 -7.43 21.16
CA SER A 104 -13.27 -8.43 20.10
C SER A 104 -14.70 -8.74 19.67
N TYR A 105 -14.83 -9.37 18.51
CA TYR A 105 -16.09 -9.85 17.95
C TYR A 105 -15.88 -11.23 17.32
N ASP A 106 -16.74 -12.20 17.67
CA ASP A 106 -16.78 -13.53 17.06
C ASP A 106 -18.01 -13.64 16.13
N PRO A 107 -17.82 -13.74 14.81
CA PRO A 107 -18.92 -13.83 13.86
C PRO A 107 -19.69 -15.17 13.92
N ASN A 108 -19.12 -16.23 14.49
CA ASN A 108 -19.80 -17.53 14.58
C ASN A 108 -20.88 -17.53 15.67
N ASP A 109 -20.59 -16.91 16.81
CA ASP A 109 -21.52 -16.78 17.93
C ASP A 109 -22.21 -15.41 17.99
N VAL A 110 -21.80 -14.46 17.14
CA VAL A 110 -22.20 -13.04 17.14
C VAL A 110 -22.05 -12.39 18.52
N SER A 111 -21.05 -12.84 19.27
CA SER A 111 -20.71 -12.32 20.58
C SER A 111 -19.65 -11.23 20.48
N VAL A 112 -19.76 -10.23 21.35
CA VAL A 112 -18.73 -9.20 21.53
C VAL A 112 -18.08 -9.41 22.89
N SER A 113 -16.76 -9.31 22.95
CA SER A 113 -16.04 -9.23 24.23
C SER A 113 -15.79 -7.78 24.58
N LEU A 114 -15.88 -7.47 25.87
CA LEU A 114 -15.81 -6.11 26.39
C LEU A 114 -14.54 -5.90 27.21
N ASN A 115 -14.08 -4.65 27.27
CA ASN A 115 -12.97 -4.25 28.13
C ASN A 115 -13.29 -4.45 29.63
N THR A 116 -14.56 -4.36 30.01
CA THR A 116 -15.06 -4.64 31.35
C THR A 116 -16.53 -5.03 31.26
N ALA A 117 -16.99 -5.90 32.16
CA ALA A 117 -18.40 -6.27 32.23
C ALA A 117 -19.32 -5.07 32.52
N PHE A 118 -20.57 -5.15 32.07
CA PHE A 118 -21.65 -4.29 32.54
C PHE A 118 -21.99 -4.59 34.01
N ASP A 119 -22.41 -3.57 34.77
CA ASP A 119 -22.73 -3.70 36.20
C ASP A 119 -24.02 -2.95 36.56
N PHE A 120 -25.13 -3.39 35.96
CA PHE A 120 -26.43 -2.83 36.28
C PHE A 120 -26.89 -3.35 37.65
N ALA A 121 -27.15 -2.44 38.58
CA ALA A 121 -27.57 -2.80 39.93
C ALA A 121 -28.84 -3.67 39.92
N GLY A 122 -28.67 -4.97 40.21
CA GLY A 122 -29.77 -5.94 40.28
C GLY A 122 -30.31 -6.42 38.94
N HIS A 123 -29.59 -6.21 37.83
CA HIS A 123 -29.99 -6.69 36.51
C HIS A 123 -28.81 -7.27 35.74
N ASP A 124 -28.94 -8.52 35.29
CA ASP A 124 -28.00 -9.11 34.35
C ASP A 124 -28.49 -8.89 32.92
N VAL A 125 -27.57 -8.47 32.06
CA VAL A 125 -27.76 -8.33 30.63
C VAL A 125 -28.32 -9.63 30.06
N GLN A 126 -29.48 -9.54 29.42
CA GLN A 126 -30.24 -10.69 28.95
C GLN A 126 -30.88 -10.46 27.58
N ASN A 127 -31.53 -11.52 27.06
CA ASN A 127 -32.25 -11.45 25.78
C ASN A 127 -33.32 -10.35 25.78
N GLY A 128 -33.33 -9.53 24.74
CA GLY A 128 -34.30 -8.45 24.56
C GLY A 128 -33.90 -7.10 25.14
N ASP A 129 -32.86 -7.02 25.97
CA ASP A 129 -32.28 -5.72 26.38
C ASP A 129 -31.78 -4.98 25.13
N LEU A 130 -31.89 -3.65 25.12
CA LEU A 130 -31.55 -2.87 23.94
C LEU A 130 -30.08 -2.49 23.96
N TYR A 131 -29.39 -2.70 22.85
CA TYR A 131 -28.02 -2.27 22.63
C TYR A 131 -27.89 -1.36 21.41
N ALA A 132 -26.89 -0.49 21.42
CA ALA A 132 -26.40 0.22 20.24
C ALA A 132 -24.88 0.04 20.15
N LEU A 133 -24.37 -0.06 18.92
CA LEU A 133 -22.93 -0.03 18.61
C LEU A 133 -22.64 1.22 17.79
N PHE A 134 -21.59 1.94 18.14
CA PHE A 134 -21.14 3.13 17.42
C PHE A 134 -19.67 3.39 17.72
N GLU A 135 -19.03 4.17 16.86
CA GLU A 135 -17.66 4.61 17.08
C GLU A 135 -17.62 5.80 18.04
N MET A 136 -16.66 5.79 18.99
CA MET A 136 -16.44 6.92 19.90
C MET A 136 -15.26 7.77 19.45
N ASN A 137 -15.42 8.41 18.30
CA ASN A 137 -14.46 9.39 17.83
C ASN A 137 -14.51 10.65 18.71
N THR A 138 -13.36 11.29 18.88
CA THR A 138 -13.24 12.61 19.52
C THR A 138 -12.26 13.44 18.68
N PRO A 139 -12.19 14.76 18.88
CA PRO A 139 -11.20 15.57 18.15
C PRO A 139 -9.75 15.10 18.31
N SER A 140 -9.40 14.41 19.40
CA SER A 140 -8.03 13.93 19.67
C SER A 140 -7.83 12.43 19.45
N LEU A 141 -8.89 11.69 19.12
CA LEU A 141 -8.87 10.23 19.02
C LEU A 141 -9.82 9.79 17.90
N ILE A 142 -9.26 9.19 16.85
CA ILE A 142 -10.06 8.67 15.74
C ILE A 142 -9.88 7.16 15.65
N HIS A 143 -10.98 6.44 15.60
CA HIS A 143 -11.05 5.01 15.34
C HIS A 143 -10.90 4.74 13.84
N LEU A 144 -10.02 3.80 13.51
CA LEU A 144 -9.90 3.21 12.18
C LEU A 144 -10.75 1.94 12.12
N PRO A 145 -11.66 1.79 11.14
CA PRO A 145 -12.42 0.56 10.99
C PRO A 145 -11.50 -0.59 10.56
N LEU A 146 -11.96 -1.84 10.75
CA LEU A 146 -11.20 -3.03 10.30
C LEU A 146 -10.89 -2.99 8.79
N THR A 147 -11.86 -2.52 8.01
CA THR A 147 -11.74 -2.28 6.58
C THR A 147 -12.31 -0.92 6.22
N ASP A 148 -11.72 -0.27 5.22
CA ASP A 148 -12.23 0.99 4.68
C ASP A 148 -13.49 0.77 3.80
N ILE A 149 -14.08 1.83 3.24
CA ILE A 149 -15.29 1.74 2.39
C ILE A 149 -15.08 0.95 1.08
N TYR A 150 -13.83 0.68 0.74
CA TYR A 150 -13.41 -0.08 -0.43
C TYR A 150 -12.97 -1.50 -0.08
N TYR A 151 -13.17 -1.92 1.17
CA TYR A 151 -12.79 -3.21 1.73
C TYR A 151 -11.27 -3.41 1.85
N ASN A 152 -10.49 -2.33 1.91
CA ASN A 152 -9.06 -2.40 2.17
C ASN A 152 -8.82 -2.71 3.66
N PRO A 153 -8.07 -3.77 3.99
CA PRO A 153 -7.78 -4.10 5.38
C PRO A 153 -6.79 -3.12 6.01
N VAL A 154 -7.13 -2.64 7.20
CA VAL A 154 -6.23 -1.84 8.03
C VAL A 154 -5.19 -2.75 8.68
N SER A 155 -3.98 -2.22 8.85
CA SER A 155 -2.84 -2.93 9.42
C SER A 155 -3.05 -3.18 10.92
N GLU A 156 -2.86 -4.43 11.31
CA GLU A 156 -2.88 -4.88 12.71
C GLU A 156 -1.48 -4.82 13.35
N MET A 157 -0.50 -4.21 12.67
CA MET A 157 0.83 -4.06 13.25
C MET A 157 0.88 -2.86 14.20
N PRO A 158 1.50 -3.01 15.39
CA PRO A 158 1.81 -1.86 16.24
C PRO A 158 2.61 -0.81 15.47
N GLU A 159 2.34 0.46 15.73
CA GLU A 159 3.01 1.62 15.11
C GLU A 159 2.90 1.71 13.57
N ALA A 160 2.05 0.89 12.92
CA ALA A 160 1.93 0.87 11.46
C ALA A 160 1.66 2.25 10.83
N TYR A 161 0.99 3.12 11.58
CA TYR A 161 0.57 4.45 11.14
C TYR A 161 1.19 5.59 11.95
N TYR A 162 2.24 5.30 12.72
CA TYR A 162 2.99 6.36 13.40
C TYR A 162 3.50 7.39 12.38
N GLY A 163 3.20 8.66 12.62
CA GLY A 163 3.59 9.77 11.75
C GLY A 163 2.70 9.96 10.50
N TYR A 164 1.71 9.10 10.25
CA TYR A 164 0.69 9.31 9.22
C TYR A 164 -0.30 10.39 9.67
N TYR A 165 -1.13 10.87 8.76
CA TYR A 165 -2.17 11.86 8.99
C TYR A 165 -3.55 11.24 8.83
N VAL A 166 -4.43 11.49 9.81
CA VAL A 166 -5.87 11.43 9.60
C VAL A 166 -6.30 12.79 9.05
N MET A 167 -6.79 12.81 7.82
CA MET A 167 -7.32 14.02 7.17
C MET A 167 -8.84 13.96 7.19
N ASP A 168 -9.46 15.03 7.68
CA ASP A 168 -10.90 15.22 7.64
C ASP A 168 -11.31 15.68 6.24
N GLU A 169 -11.97 14.82 5.49
CA GLU A 169 -12.41 15.09 4.13
C GLU A 169 -13.62 16.04 4.08
N THR A 170 -14.37 16.18 5.18
CA THR A 170 -15.57 17.01 5.26
C THR A 170 -15.21 18.47 5.44
N LEU A 171 -14.19 18.74 6.26
CA LEU A 171 -13.67 20.09 6.52
C LEU A 171 -12.59 20.53 5.53
N SER A 172 -11.96 19.60 4.81
CA SER A 172 -10.89 19.93 3.85
C SER A 172 -11.42 20.34 2.48
N TYR A 173 -11.11 21.58 2.08
CA TYR A 173 -11.43 22.13 0.76
C TYR A 173 -10.49 23.28 0.38
N GLY A 174 -10.15 23.34 -0.90
CA GLY A 174 -9.20 24.30 -1.46
C GLY A 174 -7.82 24.18 -0.84
N THR A 175 -7.31 25.30 -0.35
CA THR A 175 -6.05 25.41 0.40
C THR A 175 -6.20 25.07 1.88
N ARG A 176 -7.43 24.96 2.40
CA ARG A 176 -7.70 24.56 3.78
C ARG A 176 -7.69 23.03 3.84
N ILE A 177 -6.55 22.46 4.22
CA ILE A 177 -6.38 21.03 4.47
C ILE A 177 -6.40 20.81 5.99
N VAL A 178 -7.40 20.08 6.47
CA VAL A 178 -7.59 19.78 7.90
C VAL A 178 -7.15 18.34 8.15
N GLY A 179 -5.94 18.18 8.67
CA GLY A 179 -5.40 16.87 9.04
C GLY A 179 -4.63 16.91 10.35
N ARG A 180 -4.49 15.75 10.98
CA ARG A 180 -3.82 15.54 12.26
C ARG A 180 -2.85 14.38 12.18
N GLN A 181 -1.62 14.62 12.62
CA GLN A 181 -0.61 13.58 12.66
C GLN A 181 -0.94 12.58 13.79
N ILE A 182 -0.74 11.30 13.51
CA ILE A 182 -0.88 10.20 14.46
C ILE A 182 0.43 10.08 15.23
N VAL A 183 0.35 10.22 16.55
CA VAL A 183 1.49 10.06 17.47
C VAL A 183 1.55 8.68 18.10
N ASP A 184 0.42 7.98 18.13
CA ASP A 184 0.33 6.59 18.60
C ASP A 184 -0.85 5.88 17.92
N TYR A 185 -0.65 4.60 17.61
CA TYR A 185 -1.66 3.75 16.98
C TYR A 185 -1.80 2.45 17.78
N ASP A 186 -2.92 2.33 18.47
CA ASP A 186 -3.34 1.09 19.12
C ASP A 186 -3.86 0.13 18.05
N SER A 187 -3.09 -0.90 17.72
CA SER A 187 -3.48 -1.88 16.69
C SER A 187 -4.56 -2.86 17.13
N GLU A 188 -4.80 -3.02 18.44
CA GLU A 188 -5.82 -3.95 18.97
C GLU A 188 -7.22 -3.30 18.91
N LEU A 189 -7.31 -2.06 19.37
CA LEU A 189 -8.55 -1.27 19.35
C LEU A 189 -8.67 -0.36 18.11
N ARG A 190 -7.62 -0.26 17.30
CA ARG A 190 -7.52 0.58 16.09
C ARG A 190 -7.76 2.06 16.36
N TYR A 191 -7.31 2.54 17.52
CA TYR A 191 -7.37 3.96 17.85
C TYR A 191 -6.11 4.69 17.39
N CYS A 192 -6.32 5.80 16.69
CA CYS A 192 -5.30 6.77 16.34
C CYS A 192 -5.32 7.91 17.35
N HIS A 193 -4.28 8.00 18.17
CA HIS A 193 -4.05 9.15 19.03
C HIS A 193 -3.38 10.26 18.22
N LEU A 194 -4.00 11.44 18.25
CA LEU A 194 -3.61 12.57 17.41
C LEU A 194 -2.71 13.55 18.17
N GLU A 195 -1.74 14.14 17.46
CA GLU A 195 -0.81 15.13 18.02
C GLU A 195 -1.53 16.34 18.60
N GLU A 196 -2.55 16.82 17.89
CA GLU A 196 -3.41 17.93 18.29
C GLU A 196 -4.88 17.60 17.99
N PRO A 197 -5.85 18.17 18.72
CA PRO A 197 -7.26 17.96 18.43
C PRO A 197 -7.66 18.57 17.07
N PHE A 198 -8.61 17.94 16.38
CA PHE A 198 -9.36 18.56 15.29
C PHE A 198 -10.03 19.88 15.74
N PRO A 199 -10.27 20.82 14.80
CA PRO A 199 -10.85 22.12 15.12
C PRO A 199 -12.29 22.03 15.65
N ILE A 200 -12.82 23.14 16.14
CA ILE A 200 -14.14 23.20 16.79
C ILE A 200 -15.32 22.87 15.86
N ASP A 201 -15.13 23.00 14.55
CA ASP A 201 -16.12 22.67 13.53
C ASP A 201 -16.14 21.19 13.13
N TRP A 202 -15.30 20.37 13.77
CA TRP A 202 -15.32 18.91 13.65
C TRP A 202 -16.61 18.28 14.18
N ALA A 203 -17.10 17.25 13.48
CA ALA A 203 -18.27 16.49 13.85
C ALA A 203 -18.02 14.97 13.82
N LEU A 204 -18.77 14.25 14.66
CA LEU A 204 -18.75 12.78 14.73
C LEU A 204 -19.12 12.11 13.40
N THR A 205 -19.85 12.78 12.53
CA THR A 205 -20.29 12.25 11.23
C THR A 205 -19.34 12.56 10.08
N ASP A 206 -18.20 13.19 10.36
CA ASP A 206 -17.24 13.55 9.34
C ASP A 206 -16.61 12.30 8.70
N SER A 207 -16.20 12.46 7.44
CA SER A 207 -15.45 11.48 6.67
C SER A 207 -13.96 11.75 6.74
N TYR A 208 -13.17 10.68 6.73
CA TYR A 208 -11.73 10.72 6.92
C TYR A 208 -10.99 9.97 5.83
N THR A 209 -9.74 10.38 5.61
CA THR A 209 -8.73 9.56 4.94
C THR A 209 -7.48 9.42 5.78
N LEU A 210 -6.78 8.30 5.59
CA LEU A 210 -5.45 8.10 6.14
C LEU A 210 -4.41 8.33 5.05
N ARG A 211 -3.42 9.18 5.34
CA ARG A 211 -2.40 9.60 4.36
C ARG A 211 -1.02 9.65 5.02
N LYS A 212 0.04 9.32 4.30
CA LYS A 212 1.42 9.46 4.83
C LYS A 212 1.85 10.94 4.90
N THR A 213 1.41 11.72 3.93
CA THR A 213 1.60 13.17 3.85
C THR A 213 0.30 13.82 3.39
N LEU A 214 0.15 15.13 3.58
CA LEU A 214 -1.06 15.86 3.18
C LEU A 214 -0.99 16.32 1.72
N PRO A 215 -2.13 16.44 1.02
CA PRO A 215 -2.17 17.06 -0.30
C PRO A 215 -1.86 18.57 -0.20
N PHE A 216 -1.46 19.17 -1.33
CA PHE A 216 -1.24 20.61 -1.40
C PHE A 216 -2.58 21.38 -1.40
N GLU A 217 -3.52 20.93 -2.23
CA GLU A 217 -4.88 21.47 -2.29
C GLU A 217 -5.88 20.35 -2.63
N LYS A 218 -7.16 20.56 -2.32
CA LYS A 218 -8.26 19.65 -2.65
C LYS A 218 -9.40 20.42 -3.28
N TRP A 219 -9.92 19.99 -4.43
CA TRP A 219 -10.99 20.70 -5.14
C TRP A 219 -12.04 19.75 -5.68
N THR A 220 -13.28 20.23 -5.81
CA THR A 220 -14.31 19.55 -6.60
C THR A 220 -14.42 20.23 -7.95
N LEU A 221 -14.27 19.49 -9.04
CA LEU A 221 -14.32 20.04 -10.40
C LEU A 221 -15.71 20.57 -10.72
N ALA A 222 -15.80 21.85 -11.05
CA ALA A 222 -17.05 22.54 -11.39
C ALA A 222 -17.28 22.65 -12.91
N ALA A 223 -16.32 22.22 -13.72
CA ALA A 223 -16.44 22.19 -15.18
C ALA A 223 -16.01 20.81 -15.72
N PRO A 224 -16.54 20.38 -16.88
CA PRO A 224 -16.06 19.18 -17.56
C PRO A 224 -14.60 19.29 -17.92
N THR A 225 -13.91 18.15 -17.87
CA THR A 225 -12.54 18.02 -18.36
C THR A 225 -12.52 18.03 -19.88
N ALA A 226 -11.61 18.81 -20.45
CA ALA A 226 -11.45 18.97 -21.88
C ALA A 226 -10.09 18.41 -22.35
N THR A 227 -9.95 18.26 -23.66
CA THR A 227 -8.66 17.98 -24.31
C THR A 227 -8.36 19.10 -25.30
N GLU A 228 -7.20 19.73 -25.16
CA GLU A 228 -6.76 20.86 -26.00
C GLU A 228 -5.28 20.68 -26.33
N ASP A 229 -4.93 20.75 -27.61
CA ASP A 229 -3.54 20.60 -28.10
C ASP A 229 -2.78 19.37 -27.56
N GLY A 230 -3.50 18.27 -27.30
CA GLY A 230 -2.95 17.04 -26.75
C GLY A 230 -2.76 17.03 -25.22
N TYR A 231 -3.14 18.10 -24.53
CA TYR A 231 -3.19 18.17 -23.07
C TYR A 231 -4.59 17.82 -22.54
N ILE A 232 -4.63 17.25 -21.34
CA ILE A 232 -5.85 17.17 -20.55
C ILE A 232 -5.98 18.49 -19.78
N VAL A 233 -7.14 19.14 -19.91
CA VAL A 233 -7.38 20.46 -19.33
C VAL A 233 -8.45 20.35 -18.23
N PHE A 234 -8.05 20.68 -17.01
CA PHE A 234 -8.97 20.85 -15.88
C PHE A 234 -9.19 22.33 -15.61
N THR A 235 -10.41 22.73 -15.23
CA THR A 235 -10.69 24.11 -14.78
C THR A 235 -10.85 24.11 -13.28
N LEU A 236 -9.92 24.74 -12.56
CA LEU A 236 -9.94 24.82 -11.11
C LEU A 236 -11.06 25.78 -10.63
N PRO A 237 -11.72 25.49 -9.48
CA PRO A 237 -12.77 26.34 -8.94
C PRO A 237 -12.31 27.75 -8.54
N VAL A 238 -13.27 28.58 -8.12
CA VAL A 238 -13.00 29.88 -7.50
C VAL A 238 -12.26 29.66 -6.17
N GLY A 239 -11.23 30.46 -5.90
CA GLY A 239 -10.35 30.31 -4.72
C GLY A 239 -8.98 29.72 -5.04
N ARG A 240 -8.78 29.22 -6.27
CA ARG A 240 -7.46 28.89 -6.84
C ARG A 240 -6.51 30.09 -6.83
N SER A 241 -5.21 29.82 -6.93
CA SER A 241 -4.17 30.85 -7.00
C SER A 241 -4.26 31.74 -8.24
N THR A 242 -3.82 32.99 -8.13
CA THR A 242 -3.67 33.91 -9.27
C THR A 242 -2.25 33.90 -9.86
N SER A 243 -1.33 33.10 -9.30
CA SER A 243 0.02 32.95 -9.81
C SER A 243 0.11 31.88 -10.89
N ASP A 244 0.60 32.27 -12.07
CA ASP A 244 0.82 31.41 -13.25
C ASP A 244 1.83 30.27 -13.04
N THR A 245 2.71 30.38 -12.04
CA THR A 245 3.77 29.41 -11.76
C THR A 245 3.46 28.46 -10.61
N LEU A 246 2.46 28.77 -9.76
CA LEU A 246 2.25 28.00 -8.53
C LEU A 246 1.97 26.52 -8.83
N TYR A 247 1.11 26.20 -9.79
CA TYR A 247 0.70 24.82 -10.04
C TYR A 247 1.64 24.05 -10.98
N VAL A 248 2.56 24.74 -11.65
CA VAL A 248 3.47 24.10 -12.62
C VAL A 248 4.35 23.07 -11.91
N ASN A 249 4.50 21.88 -12.51
CA ASN A 249 5.19 20.70 -11.97
C ASN A 249 4.52 20.01 -10.76
N LYS A 250 3.34 20.45 -10.34
CA LYS A 250 2.48 19.66 -9.42
C LYS A 250 1.68 18.62 -10.20
N TYR A 251 1.00 17.74 -9.48
CA TYR A 251 0.22 16.64 -10.04
C TYR A 251 -1.23 16.71 -9.57
N ILE A 252 -2.15 16.22 -10.39
CA ILE A 252 -3.57 16.07 -10.07
C ILE A 252 -3.94 14.60 -10.09
N TYR A 253 -4.67 14.12 -9.07
CA TYR A 253 -5.32 12.82 -9.13
C TYR A 253 -6.73 12.88 -8.51
N ARG A 254 -7.61 11.95 -8.91
CA ARG A 254 -9.00 11.82 -8.46
C ARG A 254 -9.09 11.22 -7.05
N THR A 255 -9.93 11.71 -6.15
CA THR A 255 -9.98 11.19 -4.75
C THR A 255 -10.77 9.89 -4.58
N THR A 256 -11.55 9.49 -5.57
CA THR A 256 -12.33 8.26 -5.51
C THR A 256 -11.52 7.11 -6.09
N ASN A 257 -11.44 5.99 -5.36
CA ASN A 257 -11.03 4.73 -5.96
C ASN A 257 -12.02 4.39 -7.07
N ASN A 258 -11.52 4.04 -8.26
CA ASN A 258 -12.38 3.33 -9.19
C ASN A 258 -12.72 1.99 -8.53
N ASP A 259 -14.00 1.62 -8.56
CA ASP A 259 -14.45 0.28 -8.19
C ASP A 259 -14.01 -0.68 -9.29
N HIS A 260 -12.69 -0.87 -9.40
CA HIS A 260 -12.13 -1.82 -10.31
C HIS A 260 -12.43 -3.19 -9.72
N THR A 261 -13.31 -3.90 -10.42
CA THR A 261 -13.46 -5.36 -10.39
C THR A 261 -12.20 -6.05 -10.93
N LEU A 262 -11.01 -5.61 -10.48
CA LEU A 262 -9.79 -6.39 -10.61
C LEU A 262 -9.84 -7.39 -9.46
N ASP A 263 -10.53 -8.51 -9.69
CA ASP A 263 -10.89 -9.57 -8.74
C ASP A 263 -9.73 -10.18 -7.92
N ASN A 264 -8.51 -9.65 -8.00
CA ASN A 264 -7.30 -10.19 -7.37
C ASN A 264 -6.41 -9.16 -6.65
N TYR A 265 -6.84 -7.90 -6.45
CA TYR A 265 -6.10 -6.95 -5.61
C TYR A 265 -6.72 -6.88 -4.21
N GLN A 266 -5.91 -7.17 -3.17
CA GLN A 266 -6.33 -6.99 -1.76
C GLN A 266 -6.42 -5.52 -1.34
N PHE A 267 -5.75 -4.63 -2.07
CA PHE A 267 -5.79 -3.18 -1.86
C PHE A 267 -6.35 -2.54 -3.12
N LYS A 268 -7.37 -1.69 -2.97
CA LYS A 268 -8.01 -0.86 -4.00
C LYS A 268 -7.47 0.58 -3.86
N PRO A 269 -6.36 0.91 -4.54
CA PRO A 269 -5.72 2.21 -4.50
C PRO A 269 -6.32 3.21 -5.50
N ILE A 270 -6.03 4.47 -5.25
CA ILE A 270 -6.22 5.55 -6.23
C ILE A 270 -5.05 5.57 -7.20
N TYR A 271 -5.36 5.45 -8.47
CA TYR A 271 -4.41 5.45 -9.56
C TYR A 271 -4.79 6.51 -10.60
N GLY A 272 -3.80 7.10 -11.28
CA GLY A 272 -4.04 8.17 -12.26
C GLY A 272 -3.58 9.53 -11.79
N SER A 273 -2.32 9.87 -12.05
CA SER A 273 -1.76 11.19 -11.76
C SER A 273 -1.40 11.95 -13.03
N TYR A 274 -1.83 13.20 -13.11
CA TYR A 274 -1.64 14.07 -14.26
C TYR A 274 -0.71 15.21 -13.89
N ARG A 275 0.48 15.26 -14.51
CA ARG A 275 1.45 16.34 -14.26
C ARG A 275 0.96 17.64 -14.91
N ILE A 276 0.89 18.71 -14.14
CA ILE A 276 0.58 20.06 -14.61
C ILE A 276 1.81 20.64 -15.30
N VAL A 277 1.67 20.98 -16.58
CA VAL A 277 2.72 21.57 -17.42
C VAL A 277 2.57 23.08 -17.53
N LYS A 278 1.32 23.56 -17.59
CA LYS A 278 0.99 24.97 -17.77
C LYS A 278 -0.26 25.31 -16.95
N TYR A 279 -0.33 26.54 -16.45
CA TYR A 279 -1.48 27.08 -15.74
C TYR A 279 -1.84 28.47 -16.28
N ASP A 280 -3.12 28.70 -16.54
CA ASP A 280 -3.68 30.02 -16.85
C ASP A 280 -4.47 30.55 -15.65
N PRO A 281 -3.97 31.57 -14.93
CA PRO A 281 -4.65 32.11 -13.75
C PRO A 281 -5.94 32.87 -14.08
N ILE A 282 -6.09 33.38 -15.32
CA ILE A 282 -7.27 34.16 -15.73
C ILE A 282 -8.46 33.22 -15.87
N THR A 283 -8.31 32.16 -16.67
CA THR A 283 -9.37 31.17 -16.91
C THR A 283 -9.45 30.13 -15.79
N GLY A 284 -8.35 29.89 -15.08
CA GLY A 284 -8.23 28.81 -14.10
C GLY A 284 -7.91 27.46 -14.69
N GLN A 285 -7.51 27.41 -15.96
CA GLN A 285 -7.22 26.18 -16.66
C GLN A 285 -5.81 25.67 -16.34
N VAL A 286 -5.72 24.41 -15.92
CA VAL A 286 -4.45 23.67 -15.79
C VAL A 286 -4.34 22.68 -16.95
N PHE A 287 -3.22 22.73 -17.65
CA PHE A 287 -2.90 21.86 -18.78
C PHE A 287 -1.98 20.76 -18.30
N CYS A 288 -2.42 19.52 -18.43
CA CYS A 288 -1.71 18.36 -17.93
C CYS A 288 -1.28 17.41 -19.04
N ASN A 289 -0.15 16.74 -18.84
CA ASN A 289 0.29 15.68 -19.76
C ASN A 289 -0.76 14.57 -19.85
N ASN A 290 -1.00 14.11 -21.07
CA ASN A 290 -1.90 13.02 -21.36
C ASN A 290 -1.18 11.65 -21.18
N ASP A 291 -0.75 11.36 -19.95
CA ASP A 291 -0.20 10.03 -19.60
C ASP A 291 -1.37 9.08 -19.31
N LEU A 292 -2.01 8.58 -20.36
CA LEU A 292 -3.16 7.65 -20.32
C LEU A 292 -2.81 6.23 -19.85
N THR A 293 -1.73 6.03 -19.09
CA THR A 293 -1.34 4.69 -18.61
C THR A 293 -2.29 4.13 -17.56
N TYR A 294 -3.33 4.87 -17.18
CA TYR A 294 -4.25 4.52 -16.12
C TYR A 294 -5.67 4.20 -16.63
N GLU A 295 -6.14 3.02 -16.24
CA GLU A 295 -7.50 2.55 -16.46
C GLU A 295 -8.45 3.33 -15.54
N GLY A 296 -9.20 4.29 -16.10
CA GLY A 296 -10.07 5.16 -15.32
C GLY A 296 -10.44 6.47 -16.01
N GLY A 297 -9.65 6.88 -16.98
CA GLY A 297 -9.80 8.18 -17.63
C GLY A 297 -9.49 9.35 -16.69
N PRO A 298 -9.41 10.57 -17.22
CA PRO A 298 -9.20 11.75 -16.38
C PRO A 298 -10.42 12.02 -15.47
N PRO A 299 -10.21 12.70 -14.32
CA PRO A 299 -11.30 13.28 -13.54
C PRO A 299 -12.27 14.06 -14.43
N THR A 300 -13.53 14.14 -14.05
CA THR A 300 -14.65 14.76 -14.77
C THR A 300 -15.46 15.69 -13.85
N LEU A 301 -16.50 16.31 -14.39
CA LEU A 301 -17.37 17.22 -13.64
C LEU A 301 -17.94 16.54 -12.38
N GLY A 302 -17.82 17.20 -11.23
CA GLY A 302 -18.29 16.71 -9.94
C GLY A 302 -17.27 15.84 -9.20
N ASP A 303 -16.19 15.41 -9.85
CA ASP A 303 -15.13 14.68 -9.18
C ASP A 303 -14.35 15.56 -8.23
N THR A 304 -13.99 14.97 -7.09
CA THR A 304 -13.04 15.59 -6.18
C THR A 304 -11.62 15.18 -6.59
N ILE A 305 -10.71 16.13 -6.60
CA ILE A 305 -9.31 15.99 -6.97
C ILE A 305 -8.41 16.48 -5.83
N ASN A 306 -7.22 15.91 -5.71
CA ASN A 306 -6.12 16.49 -4.95
C ASN A 306 -5.07 17.04 -5.91
N ILE A 307 -4.54 18.22 -5.59
CA ILE A 307 -3.29 18.72 -6.14
C ILE A 307 -2.18 18.31 -5.18
N VAL A 308 -1.14 17.68 -5.70
CA VAL A 308 -0.06 17.09 -4.90
C VAL A 308 1.31 17.41 -5.47
N ILE A 309 2.33 17.26 -4.63
CA ILE A 309 3.72 17.59 -4.93
C ILE A 309 4.46 16.29 -5.22
N PHE A 310 5.35 16.34 -6.20
CA PHE A 310 6.30 15.26 -6.46
C PHE A 310 7.37 15.22 -5.36
N GLU A 311 7.55 14.07 -4.73
CA GLU A 311 8.60 13.87 -3.73
C GLU A 311 9.87 13.35 -4.40
N ASN A 312 9.76 12.22 -5.10
CA ASN A 312 10.86 11.58 -5.81
C ASN A 312 10.33 10.62 -6.88
N ASP A 313 11.23 10.22 -7.78
CA ASP A 313 10.95 9.14 -8.72
C ASP A 313 11.56 7.86 -8.15
N ASN A 314 10.72 6.84 -8.00
CA ASN A 314 11.11 5.58 -7.43
C ASN A 314 12.09 4.80 -8.35
N SER A 315 11.96 4.98 -9.67
CA SER A 315 12.83 4.33 -10.67
C SER A 315 14.27 4.83 -10.57
N SER A 316 15.20 4.00 -10.13
CA SER A 316 16.62 4.35 -10.00
C SER A 316 17.51 3.58 -10.98
N GLN A 317 18.54 4.25 -11.49
CA GLN A 317 19.59 3.61 -12.30
C GLN A 317 20.66 2.98 -11.43
N LEU A 318 21.43 2.06 -12.03
CA LEU A 318 22.61 1.49 -11.38
C LEU A 318 23.66 2.58 -11.10
N SER A 319 24.06 2.73 -9.84
CA SER A 319 25.15 3.62 -9.45
C SER A 319 26.50 2.98 -9.82
N TYR A 320 26.99 3.25 -11.04
CA TYR A 320 28.22 2.66 -11.56
C TYR A 320 29.35 3.69 -11.68
N THR A 321 30.46 3.44 -10.98
CA THR A 321 31.65 4.30 -10.96
C THR A 321 32.80 3.79 -11.83
N GLY A 322 32.59 2.74 -12.63
CA GLY A 322 33.63 2.19 -13.50
C GLY A 322 33.80 2.94 -14.82
N SER A 323 34.90 2.68 -15.53
CA SER A 323 35.15 3.27 -16.85
C SER A 323 34.18 2.74 -17.90
N ILE A 324 33.60 3.68 -18.66
CA ILE A 324 32.67 3.40 -19.78
C ILE A 324 33.45 3.18 -21.09
N VAL A 325 34.71 3.64 -21.17
CA VAL A 325 35.51 3.75 -22.42
C VAL A 325 36.02 2.40 -22.94
N SER A 326 36.14 1.37 -22.10
CA SER A 326 36.79 0.09 -22.47
C SER A 326 35.88 -1.15 -22.43
N GLN A 327 34.54 -0.98 -22.47
CA GLN A 327 33.59 -2.07 -22.16
C GLN A 327 32.46 -2.21 -23.19
N SER A 328 32.73 -1.94 -24.48
CA SER A 328 31.73 -2.23 -25.54
C SER A 328 31.51 -3.73 -25.75
N GLN A 329 32.42 -4.59 -25.29
CA GLN A 329 32.36 -6.04 -25.43
C GLN A 329 32.09 -6.74 -24.10
N THR A 330 31.29 -7.81 -24.12
CA THR A 330 31.12 -8.72 -22.99
C THR A 330 32.43 -9.44 -22.69
N VAL A 331 32.85 -9.46 -21.43
CA VAL A 331 34.06 -10.18 -20.98
C VAL A 331 33.70 -11.18 -19.90
N CYS A 332 34.57 -12.14 -19.64
CA CYS A 332 34.33 -13.15 -18.60
C CYS A 332 34.44 -12.53 -17.20
N TYR A 333 33.37 -12.66 -16.44
CA TYR A 333 33.32 -12.38 -15.01
C TYR A 333 33.00 -13.66 -14.27
N GLU A 334 33.63 -13.83 -13.12
CA GLU A 334 33.12 -14.69 -12.07
C GLU A 334 32.10 -13.88 -11.25
N ILE A 335 30.86 -14.35 -11.21
CA ILE A 335 29.77 -13.75 -10.46
C ILE A 335 29.37 -14.73 -9.35
N SER A 336 29.13 -14.20 -8.17
CA SER A 336 28.62 -14.97 -7.03
C SER A 336 27.49 -14.19 -6.37
N ILE A 337 26.42 -14.90 -5.99
CA ILE A 337 25.39 -14.31 -5.14
C ILE A 337 25.87 -14.40 -3.69
N ILE A 338 25.75 -13.30 -2.95
CA ILE A 338 26.19 -13.18 -1.55
C ILE A 338 24.99 -13.30 -0.62
N SER A 339 23.96 -12.50 -0.87
CA SER A 339 22.75 -12.42 -0.06
C SER A 339 21.52 -12.28 -0.95
N LEU A 340 20.43 -12.91 -0.57
CA LEU A 340 19.10 -12.73 -1.14
C LEU A 340 18.09 -12.67 -0.01
N ILE A 341 17.35 -11.57 0.10
CA ILE A 341 16.30 -11.37 1.09
C ILE A 341 14.95 -11.42 0.36
N LEU A 342 14.09 -12.36 0.75
CA LEU A 342 12.77 -12.54 0.17
C LEU A 342 11.68 -12.29 1.21
N PRO A 343 10.55 -11.64 0.84
CA PRO A 343 9.43 -11.48 1.75
C PRO A 343 8.79 -12.83 2.06
N ASN A 344 8.51 -13.08 3.33
CA ASN A 344 7.93 -14.34 3.78
C ASN A 344 6.40 -14.24 3.83
N VAL A 345 5.82 -13.88 2.71
CA VAL A 345 4.37 -13.71 2.52
C VAL A 345 3.78 -14.90 1.77
N THR A 346 2.47 -15.06 1.82
CA THR A 346 1.76 -16.07 1.04
C THR A 346 1.95 -15.79 -0.46
N LEU A 347 2.32 -16.82 -1.20
CA LEU A 347 2.53 -16.79 -2.64
C LEU A 347 1.29 -17.27 -3.38
N THR A 348 1.13 -16.90 -4.65
CA THR A 348 0.02 -17.35 -5.51
C THR A 348 -0.03 -18.87 -5.69
N THR A 349 1.10 -19.54 -5.48
CA THR A 349 1.22 -21.00 -5.43
C THR A 349 0.72 -21.62 -4.11
N GLY A 350 0.30 -20.81 -3.13
CA GLY A 350 -0.40 -21.22 -1.90
C GLY A 350 0.48 -21.38 -0.66
N SER A 351 1.81 -21.28 -0.75
CA SER A 351 2.73 -21.44 0.37
C SER A 351 3.53 -20.16 0.65
N ARG A 352 4.54 -20.22 1.53
CA ARG A 352 5.51 -19.14 1.81
C ARG A 352 6.91 -19.59 1.44
N ILE A 353 7.80 -18.62 1.20
CA ILE A 353 9.19 -18.92 0.81
C ILE A 353 9.91 -19.84 1.80
N ALA A 354 9.61 -19.72 3.09
CA ALA A 354 10.20 -20.55 4.15
C ALA A 354 9.94 -22.07 3.99
N PHE A 355 8.96 -22.46 3.17
CA PHE A 355 8.62 -23.87 2.93
C PHE A 355 9.15 -24.43 1.60
N TYR A 356 9.79 -23.61 0.77
CA TYR A 356 10.44 -24.08 -0.45
C TYR A 356 11.88 -24.49 -0.14
N PRO A 357 12.42 -25.54 -0.77
CA PRO A 357 13.79 -26.01 -0.48
C PRO A 357 14.88 -25.09 -1.06
N TYR A 358 14.57 -24.39 -2.16
CA TYR A 358 15.48 -23.48 -2.85
C TYR A 358 14.71 -22.56 -3.79
N VAL A 359 15.41 -21.55 -4.31
CA VAL A 359 14.95 -20.72 -5.43
C VAL A 359 15.99 -20.68 -6.53
N TYR A 360 15.52 -20.45 -7.75
CA TYR A 360 16.36 -20.11 -8.89
C TYR A 360 16.45 -18.59 -9.01
N VAL A 361 17.67 -18.08 -9.24
CA VAL A 361 17.91 -16.66 -9.46
C VAL A 361 18.46 -16.44 -10.86
N LEU A 362 17.77 -15.62 -11.64
CA LEU A 362 18.26 -15.09 -12.91
C LEU A 362 18.92 -13.73 -12.64
N PHE A 363 20.13 -13.55 -13.18
CA PHE A 363 20.83 -12.28 -13.18
C PHE A 363 21.61 -12.16 -14.48
N GLU A 364 21.17 -11.26 -15.36
CA GLU A 364 21.71 -11.14 -16.72
C GLU A 364 21.72 -9.70 -17.23
N ASN A 365 22.45 -9.49 -18.31
CA ASN A 365 22.43 -8.24 -19.07
C ASN A 365 21.27 -8.20 -20.05
N THR A 366 20.59 -7.07 -20.17
CA THR A 366 19.46 -6.92 -21.10
C THR A 366 19.86 -6.94 -22.58
N SER A 367 21.06 -6.46 -22.93
CA SER A 367 21.51 -6.36 -24.33
C SER A 367 22.24 -7.60 -24.85
N VAL A 368 22.53 -8.57 -23.98
CA VAL A 368 23.30 -9.77 -24.37
C VAL A 368 22.34 -10.78 -25.00
N PRO A 369 22.67 -11.35 -26.17
CA PRO A 369 21.87 -12.40 -26.77
C PRO A 369 21.74 -13.55 -25.77
N SER A 370 20.51 -14.03 -25.58
CA SER A 370 20.06 -14.92 -24.51
C SER A 370 20.98 -16.14 -24.25
N GLY A 371 21.76 -16.61 -25.24
CA GLY A 371 22.62 -17.79 -25.10
C GLY A 371 23.84 -17.70 -24.17
N ALA A 372 24.24 -16.54 -23.64
CA ALA A 372 25.44 -16.44 -22.79
C ALA A 372 25.21 -16.75 -21.30
N ALA A 373 23.95 -16.74 -20.85
CA ALA A 373 23.55 -16.94 -19.46
C ALA A 373 22.55 -18.09 -19.25
N HIS A 374 22.15 -18.80 -20.32
CA HIS A 374 21.29 -19.97 -20.26
C HIS A 374 22.08 -21.27 -20.08
N ASP A 375 21.43 -22.27 -19.48
CA ASP A 375 21.91 -23.65 -19.31
C ASP A 375 23.28 -23.78 -18.61
N LEU A 376 23.62 -22.82 -17.74
CA LEU A 376 24.85 -22.84 -16.93
C LEU A 376 24.79 -23.86 -15.79
N ILE A 377 23.58 -24.22 -15.36
CA ILE A 377 23.35 -25.24 -14.35
C ILE A 377 23.02 -26.55 -15.07
N TYR A 378 23.93 -27.53 -14.96
CA TYR A 378 23.63 -28.88 -15.41
C TYR A 378 22.63 -29.53 -14.45
N SER A 379 21.42 -29.74 -14.94
CA SER A 379 20.32 -30.33 -14.17
C SER A 379 19.41 -31.13 -15.08
N ASN A 380 18.74 -32.13 -14.52
CA ASN A 380 17.63 -32.82 -15.18
C ASN A 380 16.29 -32.08 -14.99
N ASN A 381 16.26 -30.99 -14.20
CA ASN A 381 15.10 -30.13 -14.07
C ASN A 381 15.08 -29.12 -15.22
N PRO A 382 14.13 -29.21 -16.18
CA PRO A 382 14.06 -28.32 -17.33
C PRO A 382 13.79 -26.86 -16.95
N LYS A 383 13.38 -26.58 -15.71
CA LYS A 383 13.11 -25.23 -15.20
C LYS A 383 14.38 -24.47 -14.80
N SER A 384 15.52 -25.16 -14.73
CA SER A 384 16.81 -24.56 -14.37
C SER A 384 17.50 -23.81 -15.52
N GLY A 385 17.06 -23.98 -16.77
CA GLY A 385 17.78 -23.48 -17.95
C GLY A 385 17.95 -21.96 -18.01
N ASN A 386 17.10 -21.19 -17.31
CA ASN A 386 17.21 -19.74 -17.24
C ASN A 386 17.86 -19.24 -15.94
N ALA A 387 18.29 -20.11 -15.04
CA ALA A 387 18.81 -19.72 -13.74
C ALA A 387 20.34 -19.58 -13.78
N LEU A 388 20.86 -18.50 -13.19
CA LEU A 388 22.29 -18.35 -12.95
C LEU A 388 22.70 -19.00 -11.62
N PHE A 389 21.85 -18.92 -10.59
CA PHE A 389 22.12 -19.46 -9.27
C PHE A 389 20.97 -20.30 -8.74
N ILE A 390 21.32 -21.31 -7.92
CA ILE A 390 20.42 -21.99 -6.99
C ILE A 390 20.75 -21.47 -5.60
N VAL A 391 19.76 -20.97 -4.89
CA VAL A 391 19.91 -20.47 -3.52
C VAL A 391 19.05 -21.32 -2.60
N HIS A 392 19.69 -22.03 -1.68
CA HIS A 392 19.00 -22.90 -0.73
C HIS A 392 18.28 -22.08 0.33
N VAL A 393 17.05 -22.49 0.65
CA VAL A 393 16.34 -22.03 1.84
C VAL A 393 16.75 -22.96 2.98
N THR A 394 17.45 -22.41 3.97
CA THR A 394 17.82 -23.13 5.19
C THR A 394 16.67 -23.14 6.18
N ASP A 395 16.72 -24.01 7.18
CA ASP A 395 15.70 -24.10 8.22
C ASP A 395 15.38 -22.73 8.84
N VAL A 396 14.11 -22.33 8.76
CA VAL A 396 13.59 -21.08 9.29
C VAL A 396 12.94 -21.38 10.64
N VAL A 397 13.44 -20.76 11.72
CA VAL A 397 12.96 -21.00 13.10
C VAL A 397 11.47 -20.66 13.28
N GLN A 398 10.98 -19.63 12.58
CA GLN A 398 9.58 -19.19 12.61
C GLN A 398 9.05 -19.00 11.18
N PRO A 399 8.73 -20.09 10.46
CA PRO A 399 8.41 -20.02 9.03
C PRO A 399 7.07 -19.31 8.76
N VAL A 400 6.22 -19.17 9.77
CA VAL A 400 4.91 -18.48 9.68
C VAL A 400 5.02 -17.00 10.07
N ASN A 401 5.76 -16.70 11.14
CA ASN A 401 5.76 -15.37 11.76
C ASN A 401 6.89 -14.45 11.26
N GLY A 402 7.97 -15.02 10.71
CA GLY A 402 9.05 -14.24 10.14
C GLY A 402 8.54 -13.37 8.99
N ARG A 403 8.95 -12.10 8.93
CA ARG A 403 8.58 -11.17 7.84
C ARG A 403 9.39 -11.39 6.57
N PHE A 404 10.66 -11.75 6.72
CA PHE A 404 11.60 -11.98 5.63
C PHE A 404 12.40 -13.25 5.87
N VAL A 405 12.78 -13.93 4.79
CA VAL A 405 13.76 -15.01 4.82
C VAL A 405 15.04 -14.49 4.18
N LYS A 406 16.13 -14.52 4.95
CA LYS A 406 17.47 -14.15 4.49
C LYS A 406 18.22 -15.39 4.03
N LEU A 407 18.58 -15.42 2.76
CA LEU A 407 19.24 -16.54 2.11
C LEU A 407 20.69 -16.18 1.79
N VAL A 408 21.61 -17.10 2.10
CA VAL A 408 23.04 -16.92 1.81
C VAL A 408 23.39 -17.66 0.53
N GLY A 409 23.97 -16.91 -0.41
CA GLY A 409 24.46 -17.46 -1.66
C GLY A 409 25.79 -18.20 -1.50
N ARG A 410 25.90 -19.39 -2.08
CA ARG A 410 27.14 -20.19 -2.07
C ARG A 410 27.66 -20.56 -3.47
N MET A 411 26.89 -20.25 -4.51
CA MET A 411 27.26 -20.57 -5.89
C MET A 411 28.08 -19.44 -6.52
N ARG A 412 29.03 -19.83 -7.37
CA ARG A 412 29.81 -18.95 -8.24
C ARG A 412 29.72 -19.47 -9.67
N GLN A 413 29.59 -18.56 -10.62
CA GLN A 413 29.49 -18.88 -12.04
C GLN A 413 30.41 -17.98 -12.86
N THR A 414 31.02 -18.55 -13.89
CA THR A 414 31.81 -17.79 -14.86
C THR A 414 30.97 -17.53 -16.09
N VAL A 415 30.66 -16.26 -16.36
CA VAL A 415 29.77 -15.85 -17.45
C VAL A 415 30.34 -14.69 -18.23
N LYS A 416 29.92 -14.56 -19.50
CA LYS A 416 30.17 -13.34 -20.26
C LYS A 416 29.21 -12.26 -19.78
N PHE A 417 29.75 -11.23 -19.16
CA PHE A 417 28.98 -10.18 -18.49
C PHE A 417 29.52 -8.80 -18.82
N LYS A 418 28.61 -7.83 -18.83
CA LYS A 418 28.85 -6.43 -19.13
C LYS A 418 28.32 -5.56 -17.99
N PRO A 419 29.18 -5.10 -17.05
CA PRO A 419 28.71 -4.33 -15.89
C PRO A 419 28.09 -2.97 -16.24
N ASN A 420 28.39 -2.44 -17.43
CA ASN A 420 27.88 -1.16 -17.94
C ASN A 420 26.67 -1.33 -18.88
N ASP A 421 25.80 -2.28 -18.58
CA ASP A 421 24.54 -2.51 -19.27
C ASP A 421 23.41 -2.68 -18.24
N SER A 422 22.17 -2.50 -18.67
CA SER A 422 21.01 -2.68 -17.80
C SER A 422 20.93 -4.15 -17.38
N LEU A 423 20.52 -4.36 -16.13
CA LEU A 423 20.56 -5.65 -15.46
C LEU A 423 19.13 -6.14 -15.26
N ARG A 424 18.84 -7.36 -15.74
CA ARG A 424 17.59 -8.06 -15.42
C ARG A 424 17.84 -8.97 -14.22
N PHE A 425 16.93 -8.89 -13.26
CA PHE A 425 16.90 -9.75 -12.09
C PHE A 425 15.56 -10.46 -12.01
N SER A 426 15.58 -11.77 -11.70
CA SER A 426 14.35 -12.52 -11.45
C SER A 426 14.54 -13.66 -10.45
N VAL A 427 13.47 -13.97 -9.70
CA VAL A 427 13.46 -15.08 -8.74
C VAL A 427 12.34 -16.06 -9.08
N TYR A 428 12.69 -17.34 -9.26
CA TYR A 428 11.75 -18.41 -9.58
C TYR A 428 11.73 -19.48 -8.50
N LEU A 429 10.57 -20.09 -8.32
CA LEU A 429 10.35 -21.26 -7.47
C LEU A 429 10.92 -22.53 -8.14
N PRO A 430 11.07 -23.65 -7.40
CA PRO A 430 11.60 -24.92 -7.93
C PRO A 430 10.85 -25.49 -9.15
N ASP A 431 9.58 -25.17 -9.29
CA ASP A 431 8.71 -25.54 -10.42
C ASP A 431 8.86 -24.61 -11.64
N GLY A 432 9.72 -23.60 -11.54
CA GLY A 432 9.99 -22.59 -12.56
C GLY A 432 8.95 -21.47 -12.64
N THR A 433 7.97 -21.45 -11.74
CA THR A 433 7.03 -20.32 -11.64
C THR A 433 7.74 -19.12 -11.00
N LEU A 434 7.33 -17.91 -11.35
CA LEU A 434 7.90 -16.70 -10.78
C LEU A 434 7.49 -16.60 -9.30
N PHE A 435 8.41 -16.15 -8.44
CA PHE A 435 8.08 -15.80 -7.07
C PHE A 435 7.04 -14.68 -7.06
N LEU A 436 5.79 -14.98 -6.72
CA LEU A 436 4.69 -14.01 -6.79
C LEU A 436 3.91 -14.01 -5.48
N PRO A 437 4.04 -12.97 -4.66
CA PRO A 437 3.15 -12.73 -3.53
C PRO A 437 1.69 -12.63 -3.95
N VAL A 438 0.77 -13.09 -3.09
CA VAL A 438 -0.68 -12.85 -3.25
C VAL A 438 -0.98 -11.36 -3.09
N LYS A 439 -0.34 -10.70 -2.12
CA LYS A 439 -0.45 -9.26 -1.93
C LYS A 439 0.36 -8.56 -3.00
N GLN A 440 -0.27 -7.64 -3.72
CA GLN A 440 0.39 -6.85 -4.76
C GLN A 440 1.03 -5.60 -4.17
N ASP A 441 2.10 -5.13 -4.79
CA ASP A 441 2.77 -3.90 -4.39
C ASP A 441 1.94 -2.67 -4.77
N LEU A 442 2.15 -1.57 -4.06
CA LEU A 442 1.51 -0.29 -4.35
C LEU A 442 2.23 0.36 -5.54
N LEU A 443 1.47 0.78 -6.55
CA LEU A 443 2.01 1.53 -7.69
C LEU A 443 2.05 3.04 -7.38
N SER A 444 2.68 3.85 -8.22
CA SER A 444 2.53 5.31 -8.18
C SER A 444 1.06 5.72 -8.06
N PRO A 445 0.70 6.65 -7.16
CA PRO A 445 1.53 7.63 -6.44
C PRO A 445 2.22 7.16 -5.14
N TYR A 446 1.94 5.95 -4.67
CA TYR A 446 2.33 5.52 -3.32
C TYR A 446 3.80 5.16 -3.23
N ASP A 447 4.34 5.10 -2.01
CA ASP A 447 5.59 4.39 -1.72
C ASP A 447 5.47 2.89 -1.97
N PRO A 448 6.57 2.20 -2.34
CA PRO A 448 6.58 0.74 -2.41
C PRO A 448 6.30 0.14 -1.02
N ASP A 449 5.53 -0.94 -0.97
CA ASP A 449 5.26 -1.64 0.29
C ASP A 449 6.54 -2.32 0.77
N PRO A 450 7.15 -1.87 1.88
CA PRO A 450 8.43 -2.42 2.34
C PRO A 450 8.34 -3.91 2.65
N ALA A 451 7.16 -4.45 2.99
CA ALA A 451 6.96 -5.86 3.32
C ALA A 451 7.02 -6.81 2.11
N LEU A 452 6.99 -6.27 0.88
CA LEU A 452 7.02 -7.05 -0.36
C LEU A 452 8.35 -6.95 -1.13
N GLN A 453 9.27 -6.11 -0.66
CA GLN A 453 10.50 -5.84 -1.40
C GLN A 453 11.54 -6.95 -1.21
N ILE A 454 12.23 -7.23 -2.30
CA ILE A 454 13.37 -8.13 -2.43
C ILE A 454 14.66 -7.31 -2.52
N ASP A 455 15.70 -7.80 -1.85
CA ASP A 455 17.08 -7.30 -1.91
C ASP A 455 18.03 -8.44 -2.29
N ALA A 456 18.90 -8.21 -3.26
CA ALA A 456 19.90 -9.16 -3.71
C ALA A 456 21.28 -8.49 -3.87
N VAL A 457 22.30 -9.11 -3.27
CA VAL A 457 23.69 -8.65 -3.36
C VAL A 457 24.53 -9.68 -4.09
N PHE A 458 25.23 -9.24 -5.14
CA PHE A 458 26.14 -10.03 -5.97
C PHE A 458 27.56 -9.50 -5.84
N SER A 459 28.54 -10.40 -5.89
CA SER A 459 29.96 -10.07 -6.05
C SER A 459 30.41 -10.45 -7.45
N ILE A 460 31.07 -9.52 -8.14
CA ILE A 460 31.65 -9.71 -9.47
C ILE A 460 33.17 -9.57 -9.43
N ARG A 461 33.85 -10.43 -10.17
CA ARG A 461 35.31 -10.40 -10.36
C ARG A 461 35.62 -10.64 -11.83
N ARG A 462 36.30 -9.69 -12.47
CA ARG A 462 36.78 -9.86 -13.84
C ARG A 462 37.87 -10.96 -13.86
N LEU A 463 37.87 -11.81 -14.88
CA LEU A 463 38.89 -12.84 -15.10
C LEU A 463 39.96 -12.37 -16.08
#